data_AF-A0A915Y1X4-F1
#
_entry.id   AF-A0A915Y1X4-F1
#
_cell.length_a   1.000
_cell.length_b   1.000
_cell.length_c   1.000
_cell.angle_alpha   90.00
_cell.angle_beta   90.00
_cell.angle_gamma   90.00
#
_symmetry.space_group_name_H-M   'P 1'
#
loop_
_entity.id
_entity.type
_entity.pdbx_description
1 polymer ?
#
loop_
_entity_poly.entity_id
_entity_poly.type
_entity_poly.pdbx_seq_one_letter_code
_entity_poly.pdbx_strand_id
1 'polypeptide(L)' 'MPLFVTAQVGQFAPVRLAFAWVKSNTVPLILGQTNFFMEFDVCFYRSQLEFEVKPKSG' A
#
# COMPACT_ATOMS: atom_id res chain seq x y z
N MET A 1 -2.11 -16.01 -9.74
CA MET A 1 -2.62 -14.74 -10.29
C MET A 1 -2.62 -13.71 -9.16
N PRO A 2 -2.63 -12.40 -9.39
CA PRO A 2 -2.85 -11.43 -8.30
C PRO A 2 -4.35 -11.21 -8.07
N LEU A 3 -4.73 -10.86 -6.84
CA LEU A 3 -6.07 -10.38 -6.48
C LEU A 3 -6.10 -8.86 -6.64
N PHE A 4 -7.07 -8.33 -7.39
CA PHE A 4 -7.28 -6.89 -7.50
C PHE A 4 -8.48 -6.45 -6.67
N VAL A 5 -8.30 -5.44 -5.83
CA VAL A 5 -9.36 -4.87 -4.99
C VAL A 5 -9.37 -3.35 -5.08
N THR A 6 -10.55 -2.76 -4.97
CA THR A 6 -10.68 -1.33 -4.72
C THR A 6 -10.59 -1.11 -3.23
N ALA A 7 -9.57 -0.39 -2.78
CA ALA A 7 -9.31 -0.15 -1.36
C ALA A 7 -9.24 1.35 -1.07
N GLN A 8 -9.73 1.74 0.11
CA GLN A 8 -9.63 3.10 0.62
C GLN A 8 -8.56 3.15 1.72
N VAL A 9 -7.64 4.11 1.62
CA VAL A 9 -6.58 4.35 2.61
C VAL A 9 -6.87 5.66 3.32
N GLY A 10 -7.14 5.60 4.63
CA GLY A 10 -7.49 6.79 5.40
C GLY A 10 -8.67 7.55 4.79
N GLN A 11 -8.47 8.84 4.53
CA GLN A 11 -9.49 9.73 3.93
C GLN A 11 -9.28 9.96 2.42
N PHE A 12 -8.40 9.21 1.78
CA PHE A 12 -8.12 9.38 0.35
C PHE A 12 -9.20 8.74 -0.53
N ALA A 13 -9.24 9.11 -1.81
CA ALA A 13 -10.09 8.46 -2.79
C ALA A 13 -9.73 6.97 -2.91
N PRO A 14 -10.70 6.06 -3.13
CA PRO A 14 -10.41 4.65 -3.33
C PRO A 14 -9.52 4.42 -4.55
N VAL A 15 -8.53 3.53 -4.42
CA VAL A 15 -7.60 3.16 -5.50
C VAL A 15 -7.64 1.65 -5.75
N ARG A 16 -7.22 1.24 -6.96
CA ARG A 16 -7.18 -0.18 -7.34
C ARG A 16 -5.83 -0.77 -6.97
N LEU A 17 -5.82 -1.69 -6.00
CA LEU A 17 -4.61 -2.36 -5.52
C LEU A 17 -4.55 -3.84 -5.97
N ALA A 18 -3.37 -4.30 -6.34
CA ALA A 18 -3.03 -5.69 -6.59
C ALA A 18 -2.31 -6.35 -5.39
N PHE A 19 -2.79 -7.52 -4.97
CA PHE A 19 -2.21 -8.32 -3.91
C PHE A 19 -1.81 -9.71 -4.41
N ALA A 20 -0.59 -10.13 -4.09
CA ALA A 20 -0.19 -11.53 -4.21
C ALA A 20 -0.71 -12.32 -3.00
N TRP A 21 -1.06 -13.59 -3.19
CA TRP A 21 -1.41 -14.49 -2.10
C TRP A 21 -0.29 -15.50 -1.85
N VAL A 22 -0.23 -15.96 -0.61
CA VAL A 22 0.66 -17.03 -0.17
C VAL A 22 -0.16 -18.08 0.58
N LYS A 23 0.32 -19.33 0.62
CA LYS A 23 -0.33 -20.40 1.40
C LYS A 23 0.04 -20.30 2.90
N SER A 24 -0.07 -19.10 3.46
CA SER A 24 0.17 -18.85 4.88
C SER A 24 -0.60 -17.62 5.34
N ASN A 25 -1.18 -17.69 6.53
CA ASN A 25 -1.87 -16.56 7.16
C ASN A 25 -0.94 -15.77 8.10
N THR A 26 0.33 -16.16 8.23
CA THR A 26 1.28 -15.55 9.16
C THR A 26 2.17 -14.49 8.50
N VAL A 27 1.99 -14.25 7.20
CA VAL A 27 2.78 -13.26 6.46
C VAL A 27 2.13 -11.89 6.64
N PRO A 28 2.88 -10.86 7.06
CA PRO A 28 2.34 -9.52 7.18
C PRO A 28 1.91 -8.98 5.81
N LEU A 29 0.97 -8.03 5.80
CA LEU A 29 0.65 -7.28 4.59
C LEU A 29 1.87 -6.47 4.14
N ILE A 30 2.38 -6.75 2.95
CA ILE A 30 3.51 -6.03 2.38
C ILE A 30 2.97 -5.02 1.36
N LEU A 31 3.25 -3.74 1.62
CA LEU A 31 2.98 -2.64 0.70
C LEU A 31 4.31 -2.19 0.11
N GLY A 32 4.41 -2.20 -1.22
CA GLY A 32 5.69 -2.03 -1.90
C GLY A 32 5.63 -1.15 -3.14
N GLN A 33 6.79 -1.10 -3.82
CA GLN A 33 7.02 -0.25 -4.99
C GLN A 33 6.02 -0.51 -6.10
N THR A 34 5.88 -1.76 -6.53
CA THR A 34 4.86 -2.14 -7.48
C THR A 34 3.51 -2.06 -6.76
N ASN A 35 2.58 -1.29 -7.31
CA ASN A 35 1.21 -1.08 -6.84
C ASN A 35 1.05 0.04 -5.80
N PHE A 36 1.47 -0.12 -4.54
CA PHE A 36 1.14 0.86 -3.48
C PHE A 36 1.89 2.19 -3.65
N PHE A 37 3.21 2.16 -3.88
CA PHE A 37 3.98 3.41 -4.07
C PHE A 37 3.77 4.04 -5.45
N MET A 38 3.04 3.38 -6.36
CA MET A 38 2.59 3.99 -7.62
C MET A 38 1.32 4.82 -7.46
N GLU A 39 0.56 4.59 -6.38
CA GLU A 39 -0.66 5.33 -6.07
C GLU A 39 -0.44 6.38 -4.97
N PHE A 40 0.57 6.20 -4.13
CA PHE A 40 0.86 7.09 -3.01
C PHE A 40 2.35 7.42 -2.90
N ASP A 41 2.63 8.67 -2.57
CA ASP A 41 3.94 9.09 -2.06
C ASP A 41 4.07 8.62 -0.61
N VAL A 42 5.15 7.89 -0.30
CA VAL A 42 5.40 7.32 1.03
C VAL A 42 6.72 7.83 1.59
N CYS A 43 6.67 8.45 2.76
CA CYS A 43 7.87 8.95 3.47
C CYS A 43 8.07 8.16 4.76
N PHE A 44 9.24 7.54 4.94
CA PHE A 44 9.54 6.72 6.11
C PHE A 44 10.36 7.50 7.15
N TYR A 45 9.88 7.56 8.38
CA TYR A 45 10.58 8.12 9.53
C TYR A 45 11.08 6.99 10.43
N ARG A 46 12.13 6.29 9.99
CA ARG A 46 12.58 5.01 10.58
C ARG A 46 12.88 5.07 12.08
N SER A 47 13.49 6.16 12.58
CA SER A 47 13.76 6.32 14.01
C SER A 47 12.49 6.51 14.85
N GLN A 48 11.40 6.98 14.24
CA GLN A 48 10.11 7.21 14.87
C GLN A 48 9.14 6.03 14.70
N LEU A 49 9.53 5.00 13.94
CA LEU A 49 8.70 3.84 13.61
C LEU A 49 7.37 4.19 12.94
N GLU A 50 7.35 5.30 12.18
CA GLU A 50 6.17 5.77 11.47
C GLU A 50 6.49 6.08 10.00
N PHE A 51 5.44 6.23 9.21
CA PHE A 51 5.53 6.69 7.84
C PHE A 51 4.32 7.56 7.50
N GLU A 52 4.52 8.51 6.59
CA GLU A 52 3.46 9.32 6.03
C GLU A 52 3.07 8.77 4.65
N VAL A 53 1.78 8.83 4.33
CA VAL A 53 1.22 8.51 3.02
C VAL A 53 0.50 9.73 2.49
N LYS A 54 0.83 10.14 1.26
CA LYS A 54 0.14 11.20 0.52
C LYS A 54 -0.33 10.64 -0.83
N PRO A 55 -1.50 11.04 -1.36
CA PRO A 55 -1.84 10.74 -2.74
C PRO A 55 -0.75 11.27 -3.66
N LYS A 56 -0.38 10.50 -4.69
CA LYS A 56 0.56 11.00 -5.70
C LYS A 56 0.04 12.31 -6.29
N SER A 57 0.91 13.30 -6.41
CA SER A 57 0.56 14.52 -7.14
C SER A 57 0.47 14.19 -8.63
N GLY A 58 -0.66 14.54 -9.25
CA GLY A 58 -0.91 14.35 -10.69
C GLY A 58 -0.18 15.37 -11.54
#